data_AF-E0VGQ4-F1
#
_entry.id   AF-E0VGQ4-F1
#
_cell.length_a   1.000
_cell.length_b   1.000
_cell.length_c   1.000
_cell.angle_alpha   90.00
_cell.angle_beta   90.00
_cell.angle_gamma   90.00
#
_symmetry.space_group_name_H-M   'P 1'
#
loop_
_entity.id
_entity.type
_entity.pdbx_description
1 polymer ?
#
loop_
_entity_poly.entity_id
_entity_poly.type
_entity_poly.pdbx_seq_one_letter_code
_entity_poly.pdbx_strand_id
1 'polypeptide(L)'
;MTEDPENIPAITVKEPLDLIRLSLDERIYVKMRNERELRGRLHAYDQHLNMVLGDAEETVTTVEIDEETYEEVYKTTKRTIPMLFVRGDGVILVSPPLRAGV
;
A
#
# COMPACT_ATOMS: atom_id res chain seq x y z
N MET A 1 4.07 -44.68 -11.77
CA MET A 1 3.20 -43.57 -11.34
C MET A 1 4.07 -42.33 -11.47
N THR A 2 4.00 -41.69 -12.62
CA THR A 2 4.73 -40.45 -12.92
C THR A 2 4.02 -39.32 -12.21
N GLU A 3 4.72 -38.64 -11.31
CA GLU A 3 4.23 -37.48 -10.61
C GLU A 3 4.12 -36.33 -11.62
N ASP A 4 2.88 -35.89 -11.91
CA ASP A 4 2.62 -34.73 -12.75
C ASP A 4 3.17 -33.47 -12.06
N PRO A 5 4.00 -32.65 -12.74
CA PRO A 5 4.50 -31.42 -12.14
C PRO A 5 3.32 -30.47 -11.90
N GLU A 6 3.23 -29.99 -10.67
CA GLU A 6 2.18 -29.08 -10.19
C GLU A 6 1.92 -27.97 -11.20
N ASN A 7 0.70 -27.97 -11.76
CA ASN A 7 0.16 -26.90 -12.57
C ASN A 7 0.04 -25.65 -11.70
N ILE A 8 1.10 -24.84 -11.61
CA ILE A 8 1.00 -23.50 -11.06
C ILE A 8 0.02 -22.76 -11.96
N PRO A 9 -1.20 -22.44 -11.52
CA PRO A 9 -2.17 -21.81 -12.38
C PRO A 9 -1.57 -20.49 -12.84
N ALA A 10 -1.34 -20.35 -14.14
CA ALA A 10 -0.95 -19.07 -14.72
C ALA A 10 -1.96 -18.02 -14.23
N ILE A 11 -1.48 -17.03 -13.49
CA ILE A 11 -2.32 -15.99 -12.91
C ILE A 11 -2.79 -15.12 -14.08
N THR A 12 -3.91 -15.52 -14.66
CA THR A 12 -4.61 -14.75 -15.68
C THR A 12 -5.27 -13.58 -14.95
N VAL A 13 -4.71 -12.39 -15.12
CA VAL A 13 -5.27 -11.16 -14.58
C VAL A 13 -6.61 -10.92 -15.28
N LYS A 14 -7.71 -11.11 -14.56
CA LYS A 14 -9.08 -10.87 -15.07
C LYS A 14 -9.70 -9.67 -14.41
N GLU A 15 -9.43 -9.47 -13.13
CA GLU A 15 -9.96 -8.40 -12.31
C GLU A 15 -8.85 -7.49 -11.76
N PRO A 16 -9.14 -6.21 -11.45
CA PRO A 16 -8.15 -5.31 -10.86
C PRO A 16 -7.54 -5.84 -9.56
N LEU A 17 -8.32 -6.59 -8.75
CA LEU A 17 -7.83 -7.19 -7.51
C LEU A 17 -6.81 -8.32 -7.75
N ASP A 18 -6.80 -8.94 -8.93
CA ASP A 18 -5.80 -9.95 -9.28
C ASP A 18 -4.40 -9.33 -9.42
N LEU A 19 -4.31 -8.06 -9.82
CA LEU A 19 -3.04 -7.33 -9.86
C LEU A 19 -2.48 -7.08 -8.46
N ILE A 20 -3.35 -6.74 -7.50
CA ILE A 20 -2.96 -6.60 -6.09
C ILE A 20 -2.51 -7.95 -5.53
N ARG A 21 -3.15 -9.04 -5.93
CA ARG A 21 -2.75 -10.41 -5.56
C ARG A 21 -1.31 -10.72 -5.95
N LEU A 22 -0.87 -10.23 -7.10
CA LEU A 22 0.52 -10.38 -7.58
C LEU A 22 1.52 -9.59 -6.74
N SER A 23 1.06 -8.65 -5.92
CA SER A 23 1.88 -7.81 -5.03
C SER A 23 1.90 -8.33 -3.58
N LEU A 24 1.34 -9.51 -3.30
CA LEU A 24 1.46 -10.15 -1.99
C LEU A 24 2.93 -10.44 -1.67
N ASP A 25 3.30 -10.21 -0.42
CA ASP A 25 4.68 -10.26 0.10
C ASP A 25 5.64 -9.21 -0.50
N GLU A 26 5.17 -8.35 -1.40
CA GLU A 26 5.94 -7.22 -1.93
C GLU A 26 5.67 -5.92 -1.15
N ARG A 27 6.59 -4.95 -1.26
CA ARG A 27 6.39 -3.59 -0.71
C ARG A 27 5.51 -2.77 -1.64
N ILE A 28 4.39 -2.29 -1.12
CA ILE A 28 3.42 -1.48 -1.85
C ILE A 28 3.38 -0.04 -1.32
N TYR A 29 2.86 0.87 -2.14
CA TYR A 29 2.49 2.23 -1.74
C TYR A 29 0.97 2.38 -1.68
N VAL A 30 0.47 2.97 -0.61
CA VAL A 30 -0.96 3.21 -0.40
C VAL A 30 -1.19 4.68 -0.08
N LYS A 31 -1.97 5.38 -0.90
CA LYS A 31 -2.46 6.73 -0.57
C LYS A 31 -3.81 6.60 0.12
N MET A 32 -3.90 7.19 1.29
CA MET A 32 -5.08 7.21 2.13
C MET A 32 -5.72 8.61 2.09
N ARG A 33 -6.97 8.69 2.54
CA ARG A 33 -7.63 9.98 2.85
C ARG A 33 -6.84 10.76 3.90
N ASN A 34 -7.05 12.08 3.94
CA ASN A 34 -6.49 13.02 4.91
C ASN A 34 -4.96 13.19 4.84
N GLU A 35 -4.41 13.27 3.63
CA GLU A 35 -2.96 13.47 3.40
C GLU A 35 -2.07 12.47 4.14
N ARG A 36 -2.52 11.21 4.15
CA ARG A 36 -1.79 10.08 4.72
C ARG A 36 -1.32 9.13 3.64
N GLU A 37 -0.13 8.62 3.82
CA GLU A 37 0.52 7.68 2.91
C GLU A 37 1.12 6.54 3.72
N LEU A 38 0.99 5.32 3.21
CA LEU A 38 1.58 4.13 3.81
C LEU A 38 2.50 3.46 2.80
N ARG A 39 3.65 3.00 3.28
CA ARG A 39 4.56 2.11 2.53
C ARG A 39 4.85 0.91 3.40
N GLY A 40 4.55 -0.28 2.92
CA GLY A 40 4.72 -1.49 3.73
C GLY A 40 4.64 -2.74 2.88
N ARG A 41 5.01 -3.87 3.48
CA ARG A 41 4.90 -5.18 2.84
C ARG A 41 3.47 -5.69 2.94
N LEU A 42 2.84 -6.00 1.82
CA LEU A 42 1.46 -6.47 1.81
C LEU A 42 1.37 -7.93 2.24
N HIS A 43 0.86 -8.21 3.43
CA HIS A 43 0.70 -9.59 3.92
C HIS A 43 -0.65 -10.19 3.53
N ALA A 44 -1.72 -9.39 3.57
CA ALA A 44 -3.07 -9.84 3.24
C ALA A 44 -3.96 -8.65 2.83
N TYR A 45 -5.00 -8.95 2.05
CA TYR A 45 -6.08 -8.00 1.74
C TYR A 45 -7.41 -8.74 1.51
N ASP A 46 -8.51 -7.99 1.45
CA ASP A 46 -9.84 -8.50 1.09
C ASP A 46 -10.51 -7.67 -0.02
N GLN A 47 -11.74 -8.03 -0.38
CA GLN A 47 -12.54 -7.34 -1.41
C GLN A 47 -12.88 -5.88 -1.08
N HIS A 48 -12.81 -5.49 0.20
CA HIS A 48 -13.04 -4.12 0.64
C HIS A 48 -11.76 -3.29 0.63
N LEU A 49 -10.61 -3.88 0.29
CA LEU A 49 -9.27 -3.32 0.44
C LEU A 49 -8.90 -3.04 1.89
N ASN A 50 -9.45 -3.80 2.85
CA ASN A 50 -8.79 -3.90 4.15
C ASN A 50 -7.45 -4.60 3.93
N MET A 51 -6.40 -4.15 4.62
CA MET A 51 -5.04 -4.65 4.39
C MET A 51 -4.32 -4.94 5.70
N VAL A 52 -3.41 -5.90 5.66
CA VAL A 52 -2.41 -6.12 6.71
C VAL A 52 -1.05 -5.80 6.11
N LEU A 53 -0.38 -4.78 6.64
CA LEU A 53 0.94 -4.35 6.22
C LEU A 53 1.98 -4.68 7.28
N GLY A 54 3.06 -5.34 6.86
CA GLY A 54 4.29 -5.50 7.65
C GLY A 54 5.28 -4.38 7.39
N ASP A 55 6.11 -4.05 8.39
CA ASP A 55 7.16 -3.03 8.32
C ASP A 55 6.66 -1.71 7.69
N ALA A 56 5.48 -1.27 8.13
CA ALA A 56 4.76 -0.15 7.55
C ALA A 56 5.36 1.20 8.00
N GLU A 57 5.66 2.07 7.04
CA GLU A 57 6.00 3.47 7.25
C GLU A 57 4.76 4.32 6.92
N GLU A 58 4.22 5.02 7.90
CA GLU A 58 3.20 6.05 7.69
C GLU A 58 3.87 7.41 7.55
N THR A 59 3.44 8.15 6.54
CA THR A 59 3.78 9.55 6.31
C THR A 59 2.49 10.37 6.38
N VAL A 60 2.44 11.38 7.25
CA VAL A 60 1.31 12.31 7.39
C VAL A 60 1.80 13.71 7.03
N THR A 61 1.14 14.34 6.07
CA THR A 61 1.43 15.73 5.66
C THR A 61 0.37 16.66 6.25
N THR A 62 0.83 17.69 6.95
CA THR A 62 -0.02 18.73 7.53
C THR A 62 0.37 20.08 6.95
N VAL A 63 -0.63 20.89 6.60
CA VAL A 63 -0.42 22.28 6.17
C VAL A 63 -0.59 23.15 7.40
N GLU A 64 0.47 23.87 7.77
CA GLU A 64 0.43 24.92 8.77
C GLU A 64 0.47 26.27 8.04
N ILE A 65 -0.38 27.21 8.46
CA ILE A 65 -0.38 28.57 7.91
C ILE A 65 0.31 29.46 8.93
N ASP A 66 1.34 30.16 8.52
CA ASP A 66 2.01 31.14 9.35
C ASP A 66 1.08 32.34 9.57
N GLU A 67 0.83 32.70 10.84
CA GLU A 67 -0.15 33.72 11.20
C GLU A 67 0.28 35.15 10.81
N GLU A 68 1.57 35.38 10.60
CA GLU A 68 2.13 36.71 10.29
C GLU A 68 2.32 36.90 8.78
N THR A 69 2.80 35.86 8.09
CA THR A 69 3.15 35.91 6.66
C THR A 69 2.07 35.32 5.75
N TYR A 70 1.09 34.59 6.32
CA TYR A 70 0.07 33.81 5.59
C TYR A 70 0.64 32.79 4.60
N GLU A 71 1.90 32.39 4.77
CA GLU A 71 2.54 31.38 3.95
C GLU A 71 2.13 29.96 4.41
N GLU A 72 1.89 29.07 3.43
CA GLU A 72 1.61 27.66 3.69
C GLU A 72 2.91 26.87 3.87
N VAL A 73 3.12 26.33 5.06
CA VAL A 73 4.25 25.46 5.40
C VAL A 73 3.77 24.01 5.45
N TYR A 74 4.32 23.19 4.56
CA TYR A 74 4.05 21.76 4.52
C TYR A 74 4.99 21.02 5.47
N LYS A 75 4.44 20.44 6.54
CA LYS A 75 5.19 19.57 7.45
C LYS A 75 4.84 18.12 7.24
N THR A 76 5.85 17.27 7.30
CA THR A 76 5.70 15.83 7.11
C THR A 76 6.20 15.11 8.35
N THR A 77 5.34 14.31 8.98
CA THR A 77 5.70 13.44 10.11
C THR A 77 5.71 12.00 9.64
N LYS A 78 6.74 11.23 10.05
CA LYS A 78 6.88 9.82 9.71
C LYS A 78 6.90 8.94 10.95
N ARG A 79 6.26 7.76 10.87
CA ARG A 79 6.36 6.71 11.90
C ARG A 79 6.45 5.34 11.26
N THR A 80 7.19 4.44 11.89
CA THR A 80 7.32 3.05 11.49
C THR A 80 6.57 2.13 12.45
N ILE A 81 5.85 1.17 11.91
CA ILE A 81 4.95 0.28 12.63
C ILE A 81 5.23 -1.15 12.14
N PRO A 82 5.67 -2.08 13.01
CA PRO A 82 6.04 -3.43 12.58
C PRO A 82 4.91 -4.19 11.88
N MET A 83 3.68 -4.05 12.37
CA MET A 83 2.47 -4.66 11.80
C MET A 83 1.29 -3.71 11.95
N LEU A 84 0.59 -3.45 10.85
CA LEU A 84 -0.52 -2.50 10.78
C LEU A 84 -1.71 -3.12 10.06
N PHE A 85 -2.88 -3.10 10.70
CA PHE A 85 -4.15 -3.33 10.02
C PHE A 85 -4.71 -2.00 9.49
N VAL A 86 -5.11 -1.98 8.22
CA VAL A 86 -5.65 -0.81 7.52
C VAL A 86 -7.07 -1.11 7.07
N ARG A 87 -7.99 -0.18 7.33
CA ARG A 87 -9.38 -0.26 6.87
C ARG A 87 -9.51 0.29 5.45
N GLY A 88 -10.21 -0.45 4.59
CA GLY A 88 -10.35 -0.16 3.16
C GLY A 88 -11.10 1.11 2.80
N ASP A 89 -12.05 1.56 3.63
CA ASP A 89 -12.83 2.79 3.38
C ASP A 89 -11.94 4.06 3.20
N GLY A 90 -10.77 4.05 3.83
CA GLY A 90 -9.79 5.14 3.78
C GLY A 90 -8.81 5.07 2.61
N VAL A 91 -8.75 3.96 1.89
CA VAL A 91 -7.83 3.73 0.78
C VAL A 91 -8.34 4.47 -0.46
N ILE A 92 -7.48 5.27 -1.08
CA ILE A 92 -7.78 5.97 -2.34
C ILE A 92 -7.09 5.26 -3.50
N LEU A 93 -5.84 4.85 -3.30
CA LEU A 93 -4.95 4.35 -4.33
C LEU A 93 -4.01 3.31 -3.72
N VAL A 94 -3.75 2.25 -4.49
CA VAL A 94 -2.73 1.25 -4.22
C VAL A 94 -1.83 1.17 -5.43
N SER A 95 -0.52 1.27 -5.22
CA SER A 95 0.48 1.15 -6.28
C SER A 95 1.42 -0.02 -5.95
N PRO A 96 1.63 -0.96 -6.90
CA PRO A 96 2.59 -2.05 -6.74
C PRO A 96 4.02 -1.52 -6.64
N PRO A 97 5.00 -2.34 -6.23
CA PRO A 97 6.39 -1.93 -6.29
C PRO A 97 6.78 -1.51 -7.71
N LEU A 98 7.67 -0.51 -7.80
CA LEU A 98 8.36 -0.19 -9.04
C LEU A 98 9.20 -1.41 -9.44
N ARG A 99 8.68 -2.25 -10.33
CA ARG A 99 9.48 -3.22 -11.06
C ARG A 99 10.35 -2.42 -12.02
N ALA A 100 11.54 -2.04 -11.57
CA ALA A 100 12.58 -1.60 -12.48
C ALA A 100 12.77 -2.73 -13.49
N GLY A 101 12.40 -2.49 -14.75
CA GLY A 101 12.52 -3.50 -15.80
C GLY A 101 13.95 -3.99 -15.85
N VAL A 102 14.12 -5.30 -15.65
CA VAL A 102 15.32 -6.03 -16.03
C VAL A 102 15.15 -6.46 -17.48
#